data_AF-U2WTQ1-F1
#
_entry.id   AF-U2WTQ1-F1
#
_cell.length_a   1.000
_cell.length_b   1.000
_cell.length_c   1.000
_cell.angle_alpha   90.00
_cell.angle_beta   90.00
_cell.angle_gamma   90.00
#
_symmetry.space_group_name_H-M   'P 1'
#
loop_
_entity.id
_entity.type
_entity.pdbx_description
1 polymer ?
#
loop_
_entity_poly.entity_id
_entity_poly.type
_entity_poly.pdbx_seq_one_letter_code
_entity_poly.pdbx_strand_id
1 'polypeptide(L)'
;MFINTYLPFADDQTKMMFRGVLETVRRQNEQIAAMKPKVEYFDALVDRNLLTNFRDTEKELKVKERFFINWLLQNKFVYRDQKGKLKPYAAYVPELFELKEWERNGRADVQTLITPKGRETFRLLLKKEQTA
;
A
#
# COMPACT_ATOMS: atom_id res chain seq x y z
N MET A 1 -11.94 24.13 23.04
CA MET A 1 -11.93 25.28 23.97
C MET A 1 -11.27 26.55 23.41
N PHE A 2 -10.38 26.49 22.41
CA PHE A 2 -9.69 27.68 21.88
C PHE A 2 -10.58 28.56 20.98
N ILE A 3 -11.30 27.98 20.01
CA ILE A 3 -12.06 28.74 19.00
C ILE A 3 -13.18 29.59 19.63
N ASN A 4 -14.00 29.02 20.52
CA ASN A 4 -15.14 29.75 21.11
C ASN A 4 -14.74 30.91 22.02
N THR A 5 -13.53 30.86 22.59
CA THR A 5 -13.07 31.83 23.58
C THR A 5 -12.35 33.00 22.92
N TYR A 6 -11.63 32.79 21.81
CA TYR A 6 -10.77 33.80 21.20
C TYR A 6 -11.29 34.34 19.85
N LEU A 7 -12.01 33.53 19.07
CA LEU A 7 -12.54 33.94 17.76
C LEU A 7 -13.53 35.13 17.82
N PRO A 8 -14.36 35.32 18.86
CA PRO A 8 -15.24 36.50 18.96
C PRO A 8 -14.47 37.82 19.03
N PHE A 9 -13.29 37.80 19.65
CA PHE A 9 -12.43 38.97 19.87
C PHE A 9 -11.42 39.22 18.74
N ALA A 10 -11.34 38.33 17.75
CA ALA A 10 -10.51 38.52 16.57
C ALA A 10 -11.10 39.56 15.61
N ASP A 11 -10.25 40.20 14.82
CA ASP A 11 -10.63 41.10 13.74
C ASP A 11 -11.32 40.37 12.58
N ASP A 12 -12.06 41.12 11.76
CA ASP A 12 -12.97 40.54 10.76
C ASP A 12 -12.23 39.74 9.67
N GLN A 13 -11.01 40.14 9.33
CA GLN A 13 -10.16 39.42 8.38
C GLN A 13 -9.76 38.04 8.95
N THR A 14 -9.32 37.99 10.21
CA THR A 14 -8.98 36.73 10.89
C THR A 14 -10.21 35.81 11.00
N LYS A 15 -11.38 36.36 11.34
CA LYS A 15 -12.65 35.61 11.34
C LYS A 15 -12.97 34.99 9.98
N MET A 16 -12.77 35.73 8.89
CA MET A 16 -12.97 35.20 7.53
C MET A 16 -12.00 34.08 7.18
N MET A 17 -10.71 34.23 7.49
CA MET A 17 -9.71 33.18 7.25
C MET A 17 -10.04 31.89 8.02
N PHE A 18 -10.37 32.00 9.31
CA PHE A 18 -10.73 30.84 10.12
C PHE A 18 -11.99 30.13 9.62
N ARG A 19 -12.99 30.86 9.14
CA ARG A 19 -14.19 30.26 8.51
C ARG A 19 -13.84 29.48 7.25
N GLY A 20 -13.02 30.04 6.36
CA GLY A 20 -12.59 29.34 5.13
C GLY A 20 -11.77 28.08 5.41
N VAL A 21 -10.86 28.14 6.39
CA VAL A 21 -10.08 26.98 6.84
C VAL A 21 -11.00 25.92 7.46
N LEU A 22 -11.97 26.30 8.30
CA LEU A 22 -12.94 25.37 8.89
C LEU A 22 -13.80 24.70 7.82
N GLU A 23 -14.26 25.43 6.80
CA GLU A 23 -15.00 24.83 5.69
C GLU A 23 -14.14 23.84 4.91
N THR A 24 -12.88 24.16 4.67
CA THR A 24 -11.96 23.28 3.93
C THR A 24 -11.66 22.02 4.74
N VAL A 25 -11.39 22.15 6.04
CA VAL A 25 -11.19 21.01 6.96
C VAL A 25 -12.45 20.15 7.04
N ARG A 26 -13.65 20.75 7.08
CA ARG A 26 -14.92 19.99 7.06
C ARG A 26 -15.10 19.23 5.75
N ARG A 27 -14.87 19.88 4.61
CA ARG A 27 -14.95 19.22 3.29
C ARG A 27 -13.95 18.06 3.17
N GLN A 28 -12.71 18.26 3.65
CA GLN A 28 -11.71 17.19 3.68
C GLN A 28 -12.13 16.05 4.62
N ASN A 29 -12.65 16.36 5.81
CA ASN A 29 -13.15 15.34 6.74
C ASN A 29 -14.37 14.58 6.20
N GLU A 30 -15.28 15.24 5.48
CA GLU A 30 -16.43 14.61 4.83
C GLU A 30 -15.98 13.68 3.69
N GLN A 31 -15.00 14.10 2.89
CA GLN A 31 -14.39 13.24 1.87
C GLN A 31 -13.69 12.03 2.49
N ILE A 32 -12.92 12.23 3.57
CA ILE A 32 -12.27 11.15 4.32
C ILE A 32 -13.33 10.20 4.89
N ALA A 33 -14.40 10.72 5.50
CA ALA A 33 -15.47 9.92 6.08
C ALA A 33 -16.24 9.10 5.03
N ALA A 34 -16.48 9.66 3.84
CA ALA A 34 -17.10 8.95 2.72
C ALA A 34 -16.20 7.86 2.13
N MET A 35 -14.88 8.04 2.17
CA MET A 35 -13.90 7.04 1.75
C MET A 35 -13.66 5.96 2.82
N LYS A 36 -13.86 6.29 4.09
CA LYS A 36 -13.62 5.42 5.25
C LYS A 36 -14.24 4.02 5.15
N PRO A 37 -15.53 3.82 4.80
CA PRO A 37 -16.10 2.47 4.68
C PRO A 37 -15.53 1.67 3.51
N LYS A 38 -15.09 2.33 2.42
CA LYS A 38 -14.41 1.65 1.30
C LYS A 38 -12.98 1.24 1.65
N VAL A 39 -12.29 2.09 2.43
CA VAL A 39 -10.95 1.82 2.95
C VAL A 39 -11.01 0.69 3.97
N GLU A 40 -11.93 0.73 4.93
CA GLU A 40 -12.10 -0.32 5.95
C GLU A 40 -12.51 -1.68 5.36
N TYR A 41 -13.34 -1.73 4.32
CA TYR A 41 -13.67 -2.98 3.62
C TYR A 41 -12.47 -3.56 2.86
N PHE A 42 -11.64 -2.70 2.27
CA PHE A 42 -10.40 -3.12 1.59
C PHE A 42 -9.36 -3.59 2.62
N ASP A 43 -9.20 -2.86 3.72
CA ASP A 43 -8.34 -3.21 4.84
C ASP A 43 -8.78 -4.52 5.49
N ALA A 44 -10.08 -4.77 5.66
CA ALA A 44 -10.60 -6.03 6.21
C ALA A 44 -10.38 -7.25 5.27
N LEU A 45 -10.32 -7.04 3.96
CA LEU A 45 -9.93 -8.08 2.99
C LEU A 45 -8.41 -8.29 2.97
N VAL A 46 -7.62 -7.24 3.16
CA VAL A 46 -6.17 -7.29 3.33
C VAL A 46 -5.79 -8.00 4.63
N ASP A 47 -6.55 -7.78 5.71
CA ASP A 47 -6.34 -8.36 7.05
C ASP A 47 -6.59 -9.88 7.13
N ARG A 48 -7.18 -10.49 6.10
CA ARG A 48 -7.25 -11.96 6.01
C ARG A 48 -5.90 -12.63 5.79
N ASN A 49 -4.81 -11.86 5.75
CA ASN A 49 -3.44 -12.32 5.59
C ASN A 49 -3.27 -13.23 4.36
N LEU A 50 -3.92 -12.83 3.25
CA LEU A 50 -3.87 -13.53 1.97
C LEU A 50 -2.54 -13.23 1.28
N LEU A 51 -1.52 -13.97 1.71
CA LEU A 51 -0.21 -13.99 1.11
C LEU A 51 -0.23 -14.87 -0.14
N THR A 52 0.27 -14.34 -1.26
CA THR A 52 0.35 -15.06 -2.53
C THR A 52 1.80 -15.17 -2.99
N ASN A 53 2.13 -16.24 -3.71
CA ASN A 53 3.45 -16.35 -4.32
C ASN A 53 3.54 -15.45 -5.58
N PHE A 54 4.75 -15.31 -6.15
CA PHE A 54 4.97 -14.52 -7.37
C PHE A 54 4.11 -14.99 -8.55
N ARG A 55 3.93 -16.31 -8.71
CA ARG A 55 3.19 -16.91 -9.83
C ARG A 55 1.69 -16.66 -9.74
N ASP A 56 1.10 -16.75 -8.56
CA ASP A 56 -0.33 -16.48 -8.41
C ASP A 56 -0.61 -14.98 -8.55
N THR A 57 0.33 -14.15 -8.06
CA THR A 57 0.26 -12.70 -8.22
C THR A 57 0.33 -12.27 -9.69
N GLU A 58 1.19 -12.89 -10.52
CA GLU A 58 1.26 -12.54 -11.94
C GLU A 58 -0.06 -12.84 -12.68
N LYS A 59 -0.75 -13.92 -12.31
CA LYS A 59 -2.01 -14.35 -12.94
C LYS A 59 -3.13 -13.42 -12.54
N GLU A 60 -3.15 -13.02 -11.27
CA GLU A 60 -4.07 -12.00 -10.76
C GLU A 60 -3.88 -10.67 -11.49
N LEU A 61 -2.63 -10.27 -11.70
CA LEU A 61 -2.27 -9.05 -12.44
C LEU A 61 -2.39 -9.18 -13.97
N LYS A 62 -2.67 -10.40 -14.48
CA LYS A 62 -2.76 -10.73 -15.92
C LYS A 62 -1.49 -10.37 -16.71
N VAL A 63 -0.31 -10.58 -16.11
CA VAL A 63 1.00 -10.36 -16.74
C VAL A 63 1.79 -11.66 -16.83
N LYS A 64 2.79 -11.72 -17.71
CA LYS A 64 3.65 -12.91 -17.86
C LYS A 64 4.63 -13.03 -16.68
N GLU A 65 4.86 -14.25 -16.17
CA GLU A 65 5.81 -14.54 -15.06
C GLU A 65 7.16 -13.87 -15.22
N ARG A 66 7.80 -14.13 -16.35
CA ARG A 66 9.16 -13.62 -16.64
C ARG A 66 9.19 -12.09 -16.69
N PHE A 67 8.12 -11.47 -17.22
CA PHE A 67 8.01 -10.02 -17.26
C PHE A 67 7.87 -9.45 -15.86
N PHE A 68 6.96 -10.00 -15.05
CA PHE A 68 6.71 -9.53 -13.70
C PHE A 68 7.96 -9.63 -12.81
N ILE A 69 8.65 -10.77 -12.84
CA ILE A 69 9.90 -10.95 -12.08
C ILE A 69 10.98 -9.96 -12.52
N ASN A 70 11.16 -9.77 -13.84
CA ASN A 70 12.15 -8.81 -14.35
C ASN A 70 11.79 -7.38 -13.97
N TRP A 71 10.51 -7.02 -14.03
CA TRP A 71 10.01 -5.71 -13.61
C TRP A 71 10.29 -5.45 -12.13
N LEU A 72 10.07 -6.44 -11.26
CA LEU A 72 10.39 -6.33 -9.83
C LEU A 72 11.89 -6.16 -9.57
N LEU A 73 12.73 -6.84 -10.34
CA LEU A 73 14.20 -6.70 -10.26
C LEU A 73 14.67 -5.33 -10.74
N GLN A 74 14.15 -4.84 -11.86
CA GLN A 74 14.49 -3.54 -12.46
C GLN A 74 14.09 -2.39 -11.55
N ASN A 75 12.90 -2.45 -10.95
CA ASN A 75 12.41 -1.46 -9.99
C ASN A 75 12.96 -1.63 -8.57
N LYS A 76 13.91 -2.55 -8.37
CA LYS A 76 14.57 -2.81 -7.08
C LYS A 76 13.59 -3.14 -5.95
N PHE A 77 12.49 -3.84 -6.24
CA PHE A 77 11.62 -4.41 -5.20
C PHE A 77 12.19 -5.71 -4.61
N VAL A 78 12.83 -6.50 -5.47
CA VAL A 78 13.48 -7.76 -5.12
C VAL A 78 14.89 -7.80 -5.71
N TYR A 79 15.72 -8.70 -5.18
CA TYR A 79 17.03 -9.05 -5.69
C TYR A 79 17.19 -10.57 -5.73
N ARG A 80 18.25 -11.04 -6.40
CA ARG A 80 18.64 -12.46 -6.37
C ARG A 80 19.75 -12.66 -5.34
N ASP A 81 19.55 -13.61 -4.43
CA ASP A 81 20.60 -14.04 -3.51
C ASP A 81 21.71 -14.83 -4.23
N GLN A 82 22.74 -15.23 -3.49
CA GLN A 82 23.85 -16.05 -4.02
C GLN A 82 23.39 -17.40 -4.59
N LYS A 83 22.22 -17.90 -4.18
CA LYS A 83 21.61 -19.14 -4.66
C LYS A 83 20.61 -18.90 -5.80
N GLY A 84 20.50 -17.65 -6.30
CA GLY A 84 19.59 -17.26 -7.37
C GLY A 84 18.13 -17.07 -6.95
N LYS A 85 17.80 -17.19 -5.65
CA LYS A 85 16.44 -17.05 -5.12
C LYS A 85 16.03 -15.58 -5.03
N LEU A 86 14.75 -15.32 -5.29
CA LEU A 86 14.18 -13.97 -5.19
C LEU A 86 13.93 -13.62 -3.73
N LYS A 87 14.59 -12.55 -3.26
CA LYS A 87 14.42 -11.99 -1.92
C LYS A 87 14.00 -10.52 -2.03
N PRO A 88 13.08 -10.05 -1.17
CA PRO A 88 12.69 -8.65 -1.15
C PRO A 88 13.77 -7.81 -0.47
N TYR A 89 13.90 -6.55 -0.85
CA TYR A 89 14.68 -5.61 -0.04
C TYR A 89 13.98 -5.34 1.29
N ALA A 90 14.76 -5.14 2.35
CA ALA A 90 14.24 -4.92 3.70
C ALA A 90 13.27 -3.72 3.79
N ALA A 91 13.46 -2.70 2.94
CA ALA A 91 12.58 -1.53 2.87
C ALA A 91 11.11 -1.85 2.51
N TYR A 92 10.85 -3.02 1.90
CA TYR A 92 9.50 -3.42 1.47
C TYR A 92 8.90 -4.54 2.33
N VAL A 93 9.55 -4.92 3.42
CA VAL A 93 9.10 -5.95 4.36
C VAL A 93 8.72 -5.27 5.69
N PRO A 94 7.55 -5.56 6.29
CA PRO A 94 6.52 -6.52 5.85
C PRO A 94 5.48 -5.93 4.88
N GLU A 95 5.66 -4.68 4.43
CA GLU A 95 4.58 -3.92 3.79
C GLU A 95 4.11 -4.50 2.45
N LEU A 96 5.03 -4.80 1.53
CA LEU A 96 4.71 -5.36 0.21
C LEU A 96 5.02 -6.86 0.13
N PHE A 97 5.94 -7.33 0.96
CA PHE A 97 6.37 -8.73 1.00
C PHE A 97 6.43 -9.25 2.43
N GLU A 98 6.14 -10.53 2.60
CA GLU A 98 6.33 -11.26 3.86
C GLU A 98 7.23 -12.47 3.62
N LEU A 99 8.13 -12.75 4.56
CA LEU A 99 9.00 -13.92 4.54
C LEU A 99 8.42 -14.97 5.48
N LYS A 100 8.01 -16.13 4.94
CA LYS A 100 7.50 -17.26 5.72
C LYS A 100 8.44 -18.45 5.67
N GLU A 101 8.74 -18.98 6.85
CA GLU A 101 9.41 -20.26 7.00
C GLU A 101 8.47 -21.39 6.59
N TRP A 102 9.01 -22.38 5.90
CA TRP A 102 8.31 -23.61 5.59
C TRP A 102 9.24 -24.79 5.80
N GLU A 103 8.65 -25.91 6.19
CA GLU A 103 9.32 -27.20 6.27
C GLU A 103 8.53 -28.23 5.48
N ARG A 104 9.21 -28.99 4.63
CA ARG A 104 8.61 -30.13 3.94
C ARG A 104 9.64 -31.22 3.74
N ASN A 105 9.29 -32.45 4.13
CA ASN A 105 10.12 -33.63 3.97
C ASN A 105 11.54 -33.46 4.52
N GLY A 106 11.67 -32.87 5.72
CA GLY A 106 12.96 -32.65 6.41
C GLY A 106 13.84 -31.55 5.81
N ARG A 107 13.29 -30.71 4.92
CA ARG A 107 13.96 -29.51 4.41
C ARG A 107 13.21 -28.28 4.90
N ALA A 108 13.94 -27.34 5.50
CA ALA A 108 13.42 -26.05 5.92
C ALA A 108 14.04 -24.92 5.07
N ASP A 109 13.23 -23.93 4.71
CA ASP A 109 13.66 -22.76 3.96
C ASP A 109 12.67 -21.60 4.16
N VAL A 110 13.03 -20.42 3.64
CA VAL A 110 12.20 -19.21 3.73
C VAL A 110 11.65 -18.83 2.36
N GLN A 111 10.33 -18.80 2.25
CA GLN A 111 9.60 -18.36 1.07
C GLN A 111 9.25 -16.87 1.15
N THR A 112 9.48 -16.15 0.06
CA THR A 112 8.99 -14.78 -0.13
C THR A 112 7.57 -14.82 -0.69
N LEU A 113 6.64 -14.18 0.00
CA LEU A 113 5.24 -14.01 -0.41
C LEU A 113 4.90 -12.53 -0.55
N ILE A 114 3.87 -12.23 -1.34
CA ILE A 114 3.40 -10.88 -1.63
C ILE A 114 2.15 -10.61 -0.81
N THR A 115 2.13 -9.47 -0.13
CA THR A 115 0.97 -9.04 0.66
C THR A 115 -0.14 -8.53 -0.26
N PRO A 116 -1.41 -8.47 0.21
CA PRO A 116 -2.48 -7.82 -0.55
C PRO A 116 -2.13 -6.37 -0.93
N LYS A 117 -1.45 -5.65 -0.03
CA LYS A 117 -0.93 -4.30 -0.28
C LYS A 117 0.14 -4.27 -1.38
N GLY A 118 1.06 -5.24 -1.38
CA GLY A 118 2.04 -5.45 -2.44
C GLY A 118 1.38 -5.61 -3.81
N ARG A 119 0.39 -6.51 -3.91
CA ARG A 119 -0.36 -6.78 -5.14
C ARG A 119 -1.02 -5.52 -5.70
N GLU A 120 -1.72 -4.78 -4.84
CA GLU A 120 -2.40 -3.56 -5.26
C GLU A 120 -1.40 -2.47 -5.69
N THR A 121 -0.29 -2.33 -4.97
CA THR A 121 0.78 -1.40 -5.33
C THR A 121 1.34 -1.72 -6.72
N PHE A 122 1.67 -2.99 -6.98
CA PHE A 122 2.19 -3.41 -8.29
C PHE A 122 1.15 -3.22 -9.40
N ARG A 123 -0.13 -3.49 -9.13
CA ARG A 123 -1.23 -3.24 -10.08
C ARG A 123 -1.28 -1.77 -10.51
N LEU A 124 -1.17 -0.84 -9.57
CA LEU A 124 -1.22 0.59 -9.84
C LEU A 124 0.02 1.07 -10.61
N LEU A 125 1.21 0.61 -10.22
CA LEU A 125 2.46 0.97 -10.89
C LEU A 125 2.50 0.46 -12.34
N LEU A 126 2.11 -0.79 -12.57
CA LEU A 126 2.03 -1.38 -13.91
C LEU A 126 1.03 -0.65 -14.82
N LYS A 127 -0.11 -0.20 -14.27
CA LYS A 127 -1.07 0.62 -15.03
C LYS A 127 -0.50 1.99 -15.40
N LYS A 128 0.23 2.62 -14.49
CA LYS A 128 0.86 3.92 -14.72
C LYS A 128 1.90 3.84 -15.84
N GLU A 129 2.71 2.78 -15.87
CA GLU A 129 3.70 2.56 -16.93
C GLU A 129 3.07 2.25 -18.30
N GLN A 130 1.84 1.73 -18.36
CA GLN A 130 1.13 1.48 -19.63
C GLN A 130 0.44 2.73 -20.19
N THR A 131 0.22 3.75 -19.34
CA THR A 131 -0.47 5.00 -19.70
C THR A 131 0.48 6.17 -19.91
N ALA A 132 1.76 6.00 -19.58
CA ALA A 132 2.86 6.93 -19.84
C ALA A 132 3.53 6.61 -21.18
#